data_AF-K7ER62-F1
#
_entry.id   AF-K7ER62-F1
#
_cell.length_a   1.000
_cell.length_b   1.000
_cell.length_c   1.000
_cell.angle_alpha   90.00
_cell.angle_beta   90.00
_cell.angle_gamma   90.00
#
_symmetry.space_group_name_H-M   'P 1'
#
loop_
_entity.id
_entity.type
_entity.pdbx_description
1 polymer ?
#
loop_
_entity_poly.entity_id
_entity_poly.type
_entity_poly.pdbx_seq_one_letter_code
_entity_poly.pdbx_strand_id
1 'polypeptide(L)'
;MEVLIGDPITTCLSPSVYDIICNLGFQLRENCDINSIVTQNGEVCWKTITDCVSYTESEQGLDYWGSVRLLGPVCEAVHSHFLSLTKGQFEIRYAPWFQWTSFPEVFLLIGKECPFLLRDLLSSEELAQVFSQSVMNVLKVFVGSPCGLNLRNVLWHGFASPEEIPPKYCSMMI
;
A
#
# COMPACT_ATOMS: atom_id res chain seq x y z
N MET A 1 24.74 33.35 -27.03
CA MET A 1 24.67 32.07 -26.30
C MET A 1 23.63 32.28 -25.21
N GLU A 2 22.37 32.01 -25.53
CA GLU A 2 21.27 32.10 -24.55
C GLU A 2 21.33 30.86 -23.67
N VAL A 3 21.54 31.08 -22.38
CA VAL A 3 21.42 30.03 -21.37
C VAL A 3 19.93 29.79 -21.19
N LEU A 4 19.43 28.68 -21.71
CA LEU A 4 18.12 28.15 -21.37
C LEU A 4 18.17 27.77 -19.88
N ILE A 5 17.71 28.69 -19.02
CA ILE A 5 17.35 28.35 -17.65
C ILE A 5 16.11 27.48 -17.77
N GLY A 6 16.30 26.16 -17.82
CA GLY A 6 15.20 25.22 -17.68
C GLY A 6 14.45 25.52 -16.38
N ASP A 7 13.13 25.41 -16.40
CA ASP A 7 12.32 25.55 -15.20
C ASP A 7 12.95 24.75 -14.06
N PRO A 8 13.01 25.29 -12.83
CA PRO A 8 13.51 24.51 -11.70
C PRO A 8 12.65 23.24 -11.64
N ILE A 9 13.30 22.08 -11.78
CA ILE A 9 12.63 20.79 -11.69
C ILE A 9 12.00 20.74 -10.30
N THR A 10 10.68 20.94 -10.20
CA THR A 10 9.93 20.89 -8.94
C THR A 10 9.65 19.45 -8.52
N THR A 11 9.73 18.52 -9.46
CA THR A 11 9.47 17.10 -9.26
C THR A 11 10.27 16.24 -10.23
N CYS A 12 10.80 15.11 -9.75
CA CYS A 12 11.47 14.11 -10.59
C CYS A 12 10.48 13.02 -11.08
N LEU A 13 9.19 13.18 -10.78
CA LEU A 13 8.14 12.26 -11.17
C LEU A 13 7.60 12.56 -12.56
N SER A 14 7.30 11.52 -13.34
CA SER A 14 6.55 11.71 -14.59
C SER A 14 5.12 12.21 -14.28
N PRO A 15 4.46 12.98 -15.17
CA PRO A 15 3.14 13.54 -14.88
C PRO A 15 2.11 12.51 -14.42
N SER A 16 2.09 11.33 -15.03
CA SER A 16 1.18 10.24 -14.65
C SER A 16 1.48 9.67 -13.26
N VAL A 17 2.76 9.56 -12.90
CA VAL A 17 3.17 9.06 -11.59
C VAL A 17 2.90 10.10 -10.51
N TYR A 18 3.22 11.37 -10.79
CA TYR A 18 2.90 12.49 -9.90
C TYR A 18 1.39 12.52 -9.60
N ASP A 19 0.54 12.38 -10.61
CA ASP A 19 -0.90 12.42 -10.41
C ASP A 19 -1.42 11.29 -9.52
N ILE A 20 -0.93 10.05 -9.73
CA ILE A 20 -1.29 8.90 -8.88
C ILE A 20 -0.91 9.14 -7.41
N ILE A 21 0.31 9.62 -7.15
CA ILE A 21 0.78 9.81 -5.77
C ILE A 21 0.10 11.01 -5.13
N CYS A 22 0.22 12.18 -5.77
CA CYS A 22 0.00 13.46 -5.12
C CYS A 22 -1.45 13.93 -5.22
N ASN A 23 -2.22 13.42 -6.18
CA ASN A 23 -3.58 13.90 -6.45
C ASN A 23 -4.63 12.81 -6.30
N LEU A 24 -4.41 11.62 -6.87
CA LEU A 24 -5.46 10.63 -7.08
C LEU A 24 -6.04 10.08 -5.77
N GLY A 25 -5.19 9.72 -4.80
CA GLY A 25 -5.64 9.31 -3.46
C GLY A 25 -6.13 10.45 -2.56
N PHE A 26 -6.22 11.69 -3.08
CA PHE A 26 -6.80 12.87 -2.42
C PHE A 26 -8.08 13.32 -3.09
N GLN A 27 -8.42 12.73 -4.23
CA GLN A 27 -9.56 13.14 -5.03
C GLN A 27 -10.88 12.90 -4.26
N LEU A 28 -10.97 11.78 -3.56
CA LEU A 28 -12.09 11.47 -2.67
C LEU A 28 -11.81 12.01 -1.28
N ARG A 29 -12.74 12.80 -0.73
CA ARG A 29 -12.71 13.34 0.63
C ARG A 29 -13.77 12.68 1.52
N GLU A 30 -13.92 11.37 1.36
CA GLU A 30 -14.84 10.61 2.18
C GLU A 30 -14.22 10.40 3.57
N ASN A 31 -15.01 10.60 4.62
CA ASN A 31 -14.59 10.28 5.97
C ASN A 31 -14.74 8.77 6.19
N CYS A 32 -13.64 8.03 6.05
CA CYS A 32 -13.58 6.63 6.46
C CYS A 32 -13.45 6.54 7.99
N ASP A 33 -14.40 5.85 8.63
CA ASP A 33 -14.31 5.54 10.06
C ASP A 33 -13.21 4.49 10.28
N ILE A 34 -12.26 4.79 11.16
CA ILE A 34 -11.19 3.85 11.51
C ILE A 34 -11.74 2.51 12.03
N ASN A 35 -12.89 2.51 12.71
CA ASN A 35 -13.50 1.28 13.23
C ASN A 35 -13.99 0.36 12.09
N SER A 36 -14.17 0.89 10.88
CA SER A 36 -14.44 0.07 9.69
C SER A 36 -13.19 -0.59 9.10
N ILE A 37 -11.99 -0.11 9.45
CA ILE A 37 -10.71 -0.54 8.87
C ILE A 37 -9.92 -1.41 9.85
N VAL A 38 -9.89 -1.04 11.12
CA VAL A 38 -9.16 -1.75 12.18
C VAL A 38 -10.09 -1.97 13.35
N THR A 39 -10.20 -3.22 13.81
CA THR A 39 -11.01 -3.56 14.97
C THR A 39 -10.38 -3.00 16.25
N GLN A 40 -11.16 -2.94 17.32
CA GLN A 40 -10.66 -2.55 18.65
C GLN A 40 -9.48 -3.42 19.15
N ASN A 41 -9.35 -4.64 18.63
CA ASN A 41 -8.28 -5.59 18.96
C ASN A 41 -7.01 -5.38 18.12
N GLY A 42 -7.04 -4.45 17.14
CA GLY A 42 -5.92 -4.20 16.24
C GLY A 42 -5.93 -5.06 14.98
N GLU A 43 -6.99 -5.82 14.72
CA GLU A 43 -7.10 -6.66 13.53
C GLU A 43 -7.57 -5.84 12.32
N VAL A 44 -7.01 -6.13 11.15
CA VAL A 44 -7.39 -5.45 9.91
C VAL A 44 -8.70 -6.03 9.36
N CYS A 45 -9.68 -5.17 9.10
CA CYS A 45 -10.88 -5.52 8.35
C CYS A 45 -10.56 -5.57 6.85
N TRP A 46 -10.07 -6.72 6.39
CA TRP A 46 -9.67 -6.91 4.99
C TRP A 46 -10.79 -6.60 4.00
N LYS A 47 -12.05 -6.88 4.36
CA LYS A 47 -13.20 -6.59 3.51
C LYS A 47 -13.24 -5.13 3.06
N THR A 48 -13.11 -4.20 4.01
CA THR A 48 -13.12 -2.75 3.74
C THR A 48 -12.02 -2.36 2.77
N ILE A 49 -10.82 -2.93 2.93
CA ILE A 49 -9.66 -2.61 2.08
C ILE A 49 -9.81 -3.26 0.70
N THR A 50 -10.31 -4.49 0.62
CA THR A 50 -10.49 -5.20 -0.65
C THR A 50 -11.62 -4.62 -1.49
N ASP A 51 -12.66 -4.07 -0.85
CA ASP A 51 -13.76 -3.38 -1.53
C ASP A 51 -13.28 -2.08 -2.22
N CYS A 52 -12.08 -1.57 -1.87
CA CYS A 52 -11.43 -0.45 -2.56
C CYS A 52 -10.60 -0.87 -3.79
N VAL A 53 -10.41 -2.16 -4.06
CA VAL A 53 -9.63 -2.62 -5.22
C VAL A 53 -10.52 -2.65 -6.47
N SER A 54 -10.08 -1.94 -7.50
CA SER A 54 -10.76 -1.86 -8.81
C SER A 54 -10.09 -2.78 -9.84
N TYR A 55 -10.88 -3.30 -10.76
CA TYR A 55 -10.44 -4.17 -11.86
C TYR A 55 -10.74 -3.51 -13.20
N THR A 56 -9.93 -3.82 -14.21
CA THR A 56 -10.16 -3.37 -15.59
C THR A 56 -11.43 -4.01 -16.16
N GLU A 57 -12.02 -3.41 -17.21
CA GLU A 57 -13.25 -3.90 -17.85
C GLU A 57 -13.18 -5.36 -18.33
N SER A 58 -11.98 -5.90 -18.57
CA SER A 58 -11.75 -7.30 -18.91
C SER A 58 -11.72 -8.26 -17.71
N GLU A 59 -11.89 -7.79 -16.48
CA GLU A 59 -11.75 -8.50 -15.19
C GLU A 59 -10.41 -9.24 -14.97
N GLN A 60 -9.48 -9.17 -15.92
CA GLN A 60 -8.20 -9.88 -15.91
C GLN A 60 -7.05 -9.02 -15.36
N GLY A 61 -7.26 -7.71 -15.18
CA GLY A 61 -6.23 -6.77 -14.75
C GLY A 61 -6.67 -5.92 -13.57
N LEU A 62 -5.69 -5.49 -12.75
CA LEU A 62 -5.91 -4.50 -11.70
C LEU A 62 -5.98 -3.11 -12.32
N ASP A 63 -7.05 -2.37 -12.03
CA ASP A 63 -7.11 -0.93 -12.27
C ASP A 63 -6.38 -0.23 -11.11
N TYR A 64 -5.09 0.03 -11.31
CA TYR A 64 -4.25 0.72 -10.33
C TYR A 64 -4.77 2.12 -10.02
N TRP A 65 -5.32 2.82 -11.01
CA TRP A 65 -5.80 4.19 -10.81
C TRP A 65 -7.08 4.21 -9.97
N GLY A 66 -8.07 3.41 -10.36
CA GLY A 66 -9.30 3.26 -9.58
C GLY A 66 -9.03 2.79 -8.16
N SER A 67 -8.11 1.82 -8.00
CA SER A 67 -7.72 1.29 -6.69
C SER A 67 -7.06 2.35 -5.80
N VAL A 68 -6.06 3.08 -6.31
CA VAL A 68 -5.39 4.14 -5.53
C VAL A 68 -6.35 5.25 -5.15
N ARG A 69 -7.27 5.63 -6.04
CA ARG A 69 -8.31 6.62 -5.76
C ARG A 69 -9.19 6.23 -4.58
N LEU A 70 -9.65 4.98 -4.54
CA LEU A 70 -10.52 4.46 -3.47
C LEU A 70 -9.76 4.16 -2.17
N LEU A 71 -8.50 3.75 -2.26
CA LEU A 71 -7.65 3.50 -1.08
C LEU A 71 -7.19 4.80 -0.38
N GLY A 72 -7.24 5.94 -1.07
CA GLY A 72 -6.84 7.24 -0.54
C GLY A 72 -7.45 7.59 0.83
N PRO A 73 -8.80 7.61 0.95
CA PRO A 73 -9.50 7.83 2.21
C PRO A 73 -9.16 6.81 3.31
N VAL A 74 -8.97 5.53 2.95
CA VAL A 74 -8.58 4.47 3.90
C VAL A 74 -7.19 4.74 4.47
N CYS A 75 -6.23 5.11 3.61
CA CYS A 75 -4.88 5.48 4.04
C CYS A 75 -4.92 6.71 4.97
N GLU A 76 -5.75 7.71 4.65
CA GLU A 76 -5.92 8.91 5.46
C GLU A 76 -6.46 8.62 6.85
N ALA A 77 -7.48 7.76 6.95
CA ALA A 77 -8.07 7.37 8.21
C ALA A 77 -7.07 6.62 9.11
N VAL A 78 -6.33 5.66 8.55
CA VAL A 78 -5.29 4.92 9.29
C VAL A 78 -4.16 5.83 9.73
N HIS A 79 -3.71 6.74 8.85
CA HIS A 79 -2.67 7.71 9.20
C HIS A 79 -3.10 8.61 10.34
N SER A 80 -4.29 9.21 10.23
CA SER A 80 -4.85 10.10 11.25
C SER A 80 -5.03 9.38 12.58
N HIS A 81 -5.48 8.13 12.54
CA HIS A 81 -5.59 7.29 13.73
C HIS A 81 -4.23 7.05 14.38
N PHE A 82 -3.22 6.61 13.64
CA PHE A 82 -1.89 6.37 14.21
C PHE A 82 -1.26 7.65 14.76
N LEU A 83 -1.43 8.80 14.08
CA LEU A 83 -0.97 10.09 14.60
C LEU A 83 -1.69 10.51 15.89
N SER A 84 -2.94 10.11 16.07
CA SER A 84 -3.69 10.42 17.29
C SER A 84 -3.24 9.61 18.51
N LEU A 85 -2.51 8.51 18.31
CA LEU A 85 -2.05 7.64 19.37
C LEU A 85 -0.76 8.16 19.99
N THR A 86 -0.70 8.12 21.32
CA THR A 86 0.58 8.19 22.02
C THR A 86 1.41 6.93 21.74
N LYS A 87 2.74 7.04 21.88
CA LYS A 87 3.66 5.89 21.75
C LYS A 87 3.22 4.70 22.60
N GLY A 88 2.83 4.92 23.86
CA GLY A 88 2.38 3.84 24.75
C GLY A 88 1.06 3.19 24.30
N GLN A 89 0.10 3.97 23.78
CA GLN A 89 -1.14 3.42 23.22
C GLN A 89 -0.88 2.58 21.96
N PHE A 90 0.02 3.06 21.09
CA PHE A 90 0.44 2.31 19.90
C PHE A 90 1.13 1.01 20.29
N GLU A 91 2.10 1.05 21.22
CA GLU A 91 2.84 -0.13 21.67
C GLU A 91 1.91 -1.18 22.28
N ILE A 92 1.00 -0.78 23.18
CA ILE A 92 0.07 -1.71 23.82
C ILE A 92 -0.88 -2.36 22.79
N ARG A 93 -1.35 -1.59 21.81
CA ARG A 93 -2.37 -2.06 20.86
C ARG A 93 -1.79 -2.80 19.65
N TYR A 94 -0.66 -2.35 19.12
CA TYR A 94 -0.12 -2.81 17.84
C TYR A 94 1.19 -3.58 17.94
N ALA A 95 2.05 -3.32 18.94
CA ALA A 95 3.33 -4.03 19.07
C ALA A 95 3.21 -5.57 19.11
N PRO A 96 2.17 -6.18 19.72
CA PRO A 96 2.00 -7.63 19.68
C PRO A 96 1.85 -8.20 18.26
N TRP A 97 1.26 -7.42 17.35
CA TRP A 97 1.03 -7.82 15.96
C TRP A 97 2.28 -7.68 15.08
N PHE A 98 3.27 -6.89 15.52
CA PHE A 98 4.58 -6.78 14.86
C PHE A 98 5.59 -7.82 15.35
N GLN A 99 5.21 -8.70 16.28
CA GLN A 99 6.05 -9.83 16.66
C GLN A 99 6.02 -10.87 15.55
N TRP A 100 7.21 -11.32 15.15
CA TRP A 100 7.32 -12.39 14.19
C TRP A 100 6.70 -13.65 14.79
N THR A 101 5.72 -14.25 14.10
CA THR A 101 4.87 -15.33 14.65
C THR A 101 5.64 -16.62 14.97
N SER A 102 6.92 -16.69 14.62
CA SER A 102 7.81 -17.86 14.80
C SER A 102 7.37 -19.09 14.00
N PHE A 103 6.54 -18.90 12.97
CA PHE A 103 6.12 -19.94 12.02
C PHE A 103 6.78 -19.74 10.65
N PRO A 104 7.97 -20.32 10.42
CA PRO A 104 8.69 -20.17 9.14
C PRO A 104 8.09 -20.92 7.95
N GLU A 105 7.01 -21.68 8.13
CA GLU A 105 6.79 -22.86 7.29
C GLU A 105 5.49 -22.89 6.49
N VAL A 106 4.89 -21.75 6.13
CA VAL A 106 3.69 -21.77 5.26
C VAL A 106 3.98 -22.45 3.90
N PHE A 107 5.16 -22.25 3.31
CA PHE A 107 5.56 -22.90 2.06
C PHE A 107 5.99 -24.36 2.22
N LEU A 108 6.61 -24.70 3.36
CA LEU A 108 7.06 -26.07 3.66
C LEU A 108 5.87 -27.01 3.90
N LEU A 109 4.79 -26.52 4.49
CA LEU A 109 3.54 -27.27 4.68
C LEU A 109 2.86 -27.69 3.36
N ILE A 110 3.16 -27.01 2.25
CA ILE A 110 2.61 -27.28 0.91
C ILE A 110 3.65 -27.98 0.01
N GLY A 111 4.85 -28.27 0.53
CA GLY A 111 5.88 -29.06 -0.16
C GLY A 111 6.56 -28.33 -1.33
N LYS A 112 6.57 -26.99 -1.34
CA LYS A 112 7.26 -26.18 -2.36
C LYS A 112 8.33 -25.28 -1.73
N GLU A 113 9.35 -24.95 -2.52
CA GLU A 113 10.35 -23.96 -2.11
C GLU A 113 9.72 -22.56 -2.02
N CYS A 114 10.07 -21.83 -0.97
CA CYS A 114 9.63 -20.45 -0.79
C CYS A 114 10.30 -19.54 -1.85
N PRO A 115 9.53 -18.76 -2.62
CA PRO A 115 10.11 -17.86 -3.60
C PRO A 115 11.05 -16.84 -2.95
N PHE A 116 12.23 -16.65 -3.54
CA PHE A 116 13.26 -15.75 -2.99
C PHE A 116 12.91 -14.27 -3.15
N LEU A 117 12.15 -13.92 -4.20
CA LEU A 117 11.75 -12.53 -4.47
C LEU A 117 10.34 -12.28 -3.93
N LEU A 118 10.14 -11.14 -3.28
CA LEU A 118 8.83 -10.70 -2.78
C LEU A 118 7.75 -10.69 -3.87
N ARG A 119 8.09 -10.36 -5.13
CA ARG A 119 7.16 -10.44 -6.27
C ARG A 119 6.62 -11.86 -6.44
N ASP A 120 7.54 -12.81 -6.45
CA ASP A 120 7.23 -14.20 -6.78
C ASP A 120 6.45 -14.83 -5.62
N LEU A 121 6.77 -14.41 -4.39
CA LEU A 121 5.99 -14.69 -3.18
C LEU A 121 4.56 -14.11 -3.27
N LEU A 122 4.41 -12.84 -3.67
CA LEU A 122 3.09 -12.20 -3.85
C LEU A 122 2.31 -12.69 -5.08
N SER A 123 2.94 -13.50 -5.94
CA SER A 123 2.31 -14.10 -7.11
C SER A 123 2.07 -15.61 -6.92
N SER A 124 2.43 -16.16 -5.76
CA SER A 124 2.31 -17.58 -5.46
C SER A 124 0.86 -17.95 -5.15
N GLU A 125 0.42 -19.10 -5.68
CA GLU A 125 -0.91 -19.65 -5.41
C GLU A 125 -1.04 -20.08 -3.94
N GLU A 126 0.06 -20.50 -3.32
CA GLU A 126 0.13 -20.92 -1.92
C GLU A 126 -0.21 -19.75 -0.99
N LEU A 127 0.38 -18.59 -1.24
CA LEU A 127 0.08 -17.39 -0.45
C LEU A 127 -1.34 -16.91 -0.73
N ALA A 128 -1.81 -17.01 -1.98
CA ALA A 128 -3.20 -16.70 -2.34
C ALA A 128 -4.22 -17.66 -1.70
N GLN A 129 -3.88 -18.94 -1.49
CA GLN A 129 -4.74 -19.88 -0.76
C GLN A 129 -4.87 -19.51 0.73
N VAL A 130 -3.81 -18.98 1.33
CA VAL A 130 -3.82 -18.58 2.74
C VAL A 130 -4.51 -17.23 2.94
N PHE A 131 -4.20 -16.23 2.12
CA PHE A 131 -4.66 -14.85 2.31
C PHE A 131 -5.87 -14.47 1.45
N SER A 132 -6.29 -15.31 0.49
CA SER A 132 -7.23 -15.02 -0.60
C SER A 132 -6.68 -14.09 -1.69
N GLN A 133 -7.20 -14.25 -2.92
CA GLN A 133 -6.78 -13.43 -4.06
C GLN A 133 -7.03 -11.93 -3.85
N SER A 134 -8.07 -11.55 -3.12
CA SER A 134 -8.42 -10.15 -2.87
C SER A 134 -7.36 -9.45 -2.01
N VAL A 135 -6.87 -10.11 -0.94
CA VAL A 135 -5.79 -9.58 -0.11
C VAL A 135 -4.48 -9.51 -0.90
N MET A 136 -4.20 -10.53 -1.72
CA MET A 136 -3.03 -10.53 -2.59
C MET A 136 -3.06 -9.35 -3.58
N ASN A 137 -4.23 -8.97 -4.07
CA ASN A 137 -4.39 -7.82 -4.96
C ASN A 137 -4.12 -6.49 -4.25
N VAL A 138 -4.58 -6.34 -3.00
CA VAL A 138 -4.21 -5.21 -2.12
C VAL A 138 -2.69 -5.15 -1.96
N LEU A 139 -2.05 -6.26 -1.62
CA LEU A 139 -0.58 -6.33 -1.44
C LEU A 139 0.18 -6.01 -2.73
N LYS A 140 -0.36 -6.35 -3.91
CA LYS A 140 0.24 -5.97 -5.20
C LYS A 140 0.17 -4.47 -5.46
N VAL A 141 -0.93 -3.80 -5.09
CA VAL A 141 -1.09 -2.33 -5.21
C VAL A 141 -0.07 -1.62 -4.33
N PHE A 142 0.10 -2.06 -3.09
CA PHE A 142 1.01 -1.42 -2.14
C PHE A 142 2.48 -1.82 -2.34
N VAL A 143 2.76 -3.11 -2.56
CA VAL A 143 4.09 -3.72 -2.34
C VAL A 143 4.57 -4.56 -3.54
N GLY A 144 3.96 -4.41 -4.72
CA GLY A 144 4.27 -5.20 -5.92
C GLY A 144 5.77 -5.29 -6.29
N SER A 145 6.07 -5.97 -7.40
CA SER A 145 7.47 -6.19 -7.83
C SER A 145 8.30 -4.92 -7.86
N PRO A 146 9.59 -4.92 -7.43
CA PRO A 146 10.52 -3.78 -7.55
C PRO A 146 10.76 -3.28 -9.00
N CYS A 147 10.24 -3.97 -10.01
CA CYS A 147 10.34 -3.55 -11.42
C CYS A 147 8.98 -3.10 -12.02
N GLY A 148 7.88 -3.15 -11.27
CA GLY A 148 6.54 -2.75 -11.73
C GLY A 148 6.04 -1.44 -11.11
N LEU A 149 4.95 -0.86 -11.63
CA LEU A 149 4.31 0.29 -11.01
C LEU A 149 3.49 -0.16 -9.79
N ASN A 150 3.97 0.10 -8.59
CA ASN A 150 3.22 -0.08 -7.34
C ASN A 150 3.58 1.05 -6.37
N LEU A 151 2.76 1.28 -5.34
CA LEU A 151 2.92 2.44 -4.47
C LEU A 151 4.29 2.46 -3.80
N ARG A 152 4.79 1.32 -3.31
CA ARG A 152 6.15 1.20 -2.75
C ARG A 152 7.22 1.58 -3.74
N ASN A 153 7.20 1.07 -4.96
CA ASN A 153 8.24 1.38 -5.96
C ASN A 153 8.27 2.85 -6.31
N VAL A 154 7.08 3.41 -6.45
CA VAL A 154 6.89 4.82 -6.76
C VAL A 154 7.42 5.70 -5.61
N LEU A 155 7.26 5.27 -4.35
CA LEU A 155 7.74 5.99 -3.16
C LEU A 155 9.20 5.71 -2.77
N TRP A 156 9.72 4.50 -3.01
CA TRP A 156 11.00 4.02 -2.45
C TRP A 156 12.19 4.20 -3.41
N HIS A 157 11.98 4.20 -4.74
CA HIS A 157 13.10 4.33 -5.68
C HIS A 157 13.69 5.75 -5.77
N GLY A 158 13.27 6.68 -4.91
CA GLY A 158 13.92 7.99 -4.75
C GLY A 158 13.63 8.99 -5.85
N PHE A 159 12.58 8.76 -6.66
CA PHE A 159 12.11 9.71 -7.67
C PHE A 159 11.18 10.79 -7.10
N ALA A 160 10.71 10.61 -5.86
CA ALA A 160 9.95 11.62 -5.13
C ALA A 160 10.83 12.17 -3.99
N SER A 161 10.94 13.49 -3.88
CA SER A 161 11.47 14.15 -2.70
C SER A 161 10.57 13.84 -1.49
N PRO A 162 11.10 13.72 -0.26
CA PRO A 162 10.29 13.50 0.94
C PRO A 162 9.12 14.49 1.09
N GLU A 163 9.27 15.73 0.61
CA GLU A 163 8.24 16.78 0.62
C GLU A 163 7.11 16.54 -0.41
N GLU A 164 7.36 15.70 -1.42
CA GLU A 164 6.38 15.34 -2.45
C GLU A 164 5.55 14.13 -2.04
N ILE A 165 6.00 13.37 -1.04
CA ILE A 165 5.30 12.18 -0.56
C ILE A 165 4.27 12.61 0.48
N PRO A 166 2.98 12.35 0.24
CA PRO A 166 2.00 12.71 1.21
C PRO A 166 2.08 11.83 2.47
N PRO A 167 2.02 12.43 3.68
CA PRO A 167 2.17 11.70 4.93
C PRO A 167 1.19 10.53 5.13
N LYS A 168 0.00 10.57 4.51
CA LYS A 168 -1.02 9.53 4.71
C LYS A 168 -0.66 8.15 4.18
N TYR A 169 0.29 8.04 3.26
CA TYR A 169 0.78 6.73 2.82
C TYR A 169 1.84 6.16 3.76
N CYS A 170 2.46 6.97 4.60
CA CYS A 170 3.56 6.52 5.48
C CYS A 170 3.10 5.41 6.43
N SER A 171 1.92 5.53 7.03
CA SER A 171 1.39 4.53 7.97
C SER A 171 1.01 3.20 7.33
N MET A 172 0.78 3.17 6.02
CA MET A 172 0.50 1.95 5.25
C MET A 172 1.77 1.26 4.73
N MET A 173 2.93 1.91 4.88
CA MET A 173 4.23 1.38 4.44
C MET A 173 5.21 1.08 5.59
N ILE A 174 4.76 1.23 6.84
CA ILE A 174 5.47 0.76 8.05
C ILE A 174 5.16 -0.72 8.26
#